data_AF-A0A2E2QTI1-F1
#
_entry.id   AF-A0A2E2QTI1-F1
#
_cell.length_a   1.000
_cell.length_b   1.000
_cell.length_c   1.000
_cell.angle_alpha   90.00
_cell.angle_beta   90.00
_cell.angle_gamma   90.00
#
_symmetry.space_group_name_H-M   'P 1'
#
loop_
_entity.id
_entity.type
_entity.pdbx_description
1 polymer ?
#
loop_
_entity_poly.entity_id
_entity_poly.type
_entity_poly.pdbx_seq_one_letter_code
_entity_poly.pdbx_strand_id
1 'polypeptide(L)' 'MTLKLKASAFAVAAAVGLSVASAPVTAQEQQFVTIGTGGVTGVYYPAGGAICRLVNTDRKKHGIRGSVESTG' A
#
# COMPACT_ATOMS: atom_id res chain seq x y z
N MET A 1 6.89 -11.42 49.02
CA MET A 1 5.56 -11.38 48.35
C MET A 1 5.46 -10.38 47.19
N THR A 2 6.51 -9.59 46.92
CA THR A 2 6.53 -8.53 45.88
C THR A 2 6.89 -9.04 44.47
N LEU A 3 7.58 -10.18 44.35
CA LEU A 3 8.04 -10.71 43.06
C LEU A 3 6.90 -11.33 42.21
N LYS A 4 5.92 -11.99 42.86
CA LYS A 4 4.73 -12.55 42.20
C LYS A 4 3.81 -11.46 41.63
N LEU A 5 3.75 -10.30 42.29
CA LEU A 5 2.94 -9.16 41.86
C LEU A 5 3.54 -8.46 40.63
N LYS A 6 4.87 -8.31 40.57
CA LYS A 6 5.58 -7.77 39.40
C LYS A 6 5.50 -8.70 38.18
N ALA A 7 5.59 -10.02 38.40
CA ALA A 7 5.41 -11.02 37.35
C ALA A 7 3.98 -11.02 36.77
N SER A 8 2.97 -10.86 37.63
CA SER A 8 1.57 -10.77 37.19
C SER A 8 1.30 -9.46 36.42
N ALA A 9 1.88 -8.33 36.85
CA ALA A 9 1.80 -7.07 36.10
C ALA A 9 2.47 -7.15 34.72
N PHE A 10 3.60 -7.85 34.62
CA PHE A 10 4.28 -8.08 33.34
C PHE A 10 3.49 -9.01 32.40
N ALA A 11 2.85 -10.04 32.96
CA ALA A 11 1.98 -10.95 32.19
C ALA A 11 0.73 -10.24 31.65
N VAL A 12 0.12 -9.33 32.41
CA VAL A 12 -1.02 -8.51 31.94
C VAL A 12 -0.57 -7.53 30.86
N ALA A 13 0.59 -6.87 31.02
CA ALA A 13 1.13 -5.97 30.00
C ALA A 13 1.47 -6.71 28.69
N ALA A 14 2.00 -7.94 28.78
CA ALA A 14 2.26 -8.79 27.62
C ALA A 14 0.97 -9.25 26.93
N ALA A 15 -0.06 -9.64 27.69
CA ALA A 15 -1.35 -10.05 27.13
C ALA A 15 -2.08 -8.89 26.43
N VAL A 16 -1.98 -7.66 26.95
CA VAL A 16 -2.52 -6.45 26.31
C VAL A 16 -1.68 -6.06 25.09
N GLY A 17 -0.35 -6.22 25.14
CA GLY A 17 0.52 -5.95 23.98
C GLY A 17 0.23 -6.87 22.79
N LEU A 18 -0.07 -8.15 23.03
CA LEU A 18 -0.43 -9.09 21.98
C LEU A 18 -1.81 -8.83 21.36
N SER A 19 -2.77 -8.28 22.11
CA SER A 19 -4.12 -8.01 21.58
C SER A 19 -4.18 -6.79 20.65
N VAL A 20 -3.22 -5.84 20.75
CA VAL A 20 -3.10 -4.73 19.79
C VAL A 20 -2.46 -5.18 18.47
N ALA A 21 -1.65 -6.24 18.49
CA ALA A 21 -1.04 -6.80 17.28
C ALA A 21 -2.03 -7.53 16.36
N SER A 22 -3.22 -7.89 16.86
CA SER A 22 -4.29 -8.51 16.08
C SER A 22 -5.27 -7.52 15.45
N ALA A 23 -4.97 -6.21 15.46
CA ALA A 23 -5.76 -5.25 14.71
C ALA A 23 -5.69 -5.61 13.21
N PRO A 24 -6.83 -5.72 12.50
CA PRO A 24 -6.83 -5.99 11.07
C PRO A 24 -6.14 -4.83 10.35
N VAL A 25 -5.01 -5.11 9.71
CA VAL A 25 -4.38 -4.17 8.77
C VAL A 25 -5.29 -4.09 7.56
N THR A 26 -6.08 -3.02 7.46
CA THR A 26 -6.84 -2.71 6.26
C THR A 26 -5.86 -2.23 5.19
N ALA A 27 -5.52 -3.10 4.25
CA ALA A 27 -4.85 -2.70 3.03
C ALA A 27 -5.79 -1.75 2.28
N GLN A 28 -5.38 -0.49 2.11
CA GLN A 28 -6.15 0.48 1.35
C GLN A 28 -6.41 -0.08 -0.06
N GLU A 29 -7.66 -0.14 -0.49
CA GLU A 29 -8.03 -0.73 -1.78
C GLU A 29 -7.35 0.03 -2.93
N GLN A 30 -6.30 -0.57 -3.49
CA GLN A 30 -5.53 0.00 -4.59
C GLN A 30 -6.18 -0.43 -5.91
N GLN A 31 -6.62 0.52 -6.72
CA GLN A 31 -7.11 0.23 -8.06
C GLN A 31 -5.94 0.25 -9.05
N PHE A 32 -5.72 -0.83 -9.77
CA PHE A 32 -4.65 -0.92 -10.77
C PHE A 32 -5.21 -0.69 -12.17
N VAL A 33 -4.59 0.23 -12.92
CA VAL A 33 -5.00 0.56 -14.29
C VAL A 33 -3.79 0.49 -15.22
N THR A 34 -3.92 -0.29 -16.29
CA THR A 34 -2.91 -0.36 -17.35
C THR A 34 -3.41 0.36 -18.59
N ILE A 35 -2.59 1.27 -19.11
CA ILE A 35 -2.87 1.99 -20.35
C ILE A 35 -2.17 1.26 -21.49
N GLY A 36 -2.94 0.65 -22.38
CA GLY A 36 -2.42 0.18 -23.67
C GLY A 36 -2.10 1.39 -24.56
N THR A 37 -0.88 1.44 -25.09
CA THR A 37 -0.40 2.58 -25.89
C THR A 37 -0.24 2.20 -27.36
N GLY A 38 0.98 2.21 -27.88
CA GLY A 38 1.38 1.74 -29.20
C GLY A 38 2.83 1.30 -29.10
N GLY A 39 3.60 1.38 -30.19
CA GLY A 39 5.04 1.09 -30.15
C GLY A 39 5.80 2.00 -29.19
N VAL A 40 6.85 1.46 -28.55
CA VAL A 40 7.71 2.19 -27.60
C VAL A 40 8.41 3.42 -28.21
N THR A 41 8.58 3.45 -29.53
CA THR A 41 9.12 4.59 -30.30
C THR A 41 8.04 5.59 -30.73
N GLY A 42 6.76 5.24 -30.59
CA GLY A 42 5.63 6.10 -30.88
C GLY A 42 5.41 7.13 -29.76
N VAL A 43 4.56 8.12 -30.03
CA VAL A 43 4.30 9.23 -29.09
C VAL A 43 3.48 8.79 -27.86
N TYR A 44 2.63 7.76 -28.02
CA TYR A 44 1.70 7.35 -26.98
C TYR A 44 2.37 6.61 -25.82
N TYR A 45 3.49 5.94 -26.05
CA TYR A 45 4.23 5.27 -24.98
C TYR A 45 4.77 6.26 -23.92
N PRO A 46 5.55 7.31 -24.28
CA PRO A 46 5.98 8.32 -23.31
C PRO A 46 4.83 9.20 -22.81
N ALA A 47 3.81 9.48 -23.63
CA ALA A 47 2.64 10.24 -23.20
C ALA A 47 1.85 9.51 -22.09
N GLY A 48 1.58 8.20 -22.29
CA GLY A 48 0.99 7.35 -21.27
C GLY A 48 1.85 7.29 -20.00
N GLY A 49 3.18 7.21 -20.15
CA GLY A 49 4.11 7.20 -19.03
C GLY A 49 4.03 8.49 -18.18
N ALA A 50 3.91 9.64 -18.84
CA ALA A 50 3.70 10.92 -18.16
C ALA A 50 2.35 10.97 -17.42
N ILE A 51 1.29 10.45 -18.02
CA ILE A 51 -0.03 10.34 -17.36
C ILE A 51 0.06 9.43 -16.13
N CYS A 52 0.62 8.22 -16.26
CA CYS A 52 0.79 7.30 -15.14
C CYS A 52 1.65 7.90 -14.03
N ARG A 53 2.65 8.73 -14.36
CA ARG A 53 3.45 9.45 -13.36
C ARG A 53 2.59 10.38 -12.52
N LEU A 54 1.75 11.21 -13.15
CA LEU A 54 0.86 12.15 -12.45
C LEU A 54 -0.15 11.41 -11.56
N VAL A 55 -0.81 10.38 -12.10
CA VAL A 55 -1.75 9.54 -11.35
C VAL A 55 -1.07 8.89 -10.16
N ASN A 56 0.15 8.39 -10.33
CA ASN A 56 0.89 7.74 -9.23
C ASN A 56 1.35 8.74 -8.16
N THR A 57 1.60 10.01 -8.51
CA THR A 57 1.93 11.07 -7.55
C THR A 57 0.74 11.34 -6.61
N ASP A 58 -0.47 11.45 -7.15
CA ASP A 58 -1.68 11.71 -6.38
C ASP A 58 -2.40 10.44 -5.87
N ARG A 59 -1.79 9.25 -6.05
CA ARG A 59 -2.33 7.94 -5.62
C ARG A 59 -2.88 7.91 -4.20
N LYS A 60 -2.30 8.66 -3.26
CA LYS A 60 -2.80 8.70 -1.88
C LYS A 60 -4.21 9.29 -1.76
N LYS A 61 -4.61 10.16 -2.71
CA LYS A 61 -5.92 10.82 -2.75
C LYS A 61 -7.00 9.94 -3.37
N HIS A 62 -6.68 9.18 -4.42
CA HIS A 62 -7.66 8.44 -5.21
C HIS A 62 -7.45 6.91 -5.23
N GLY A 63 -6.36 6.39 -4.65
CA GLY A 63 -6.09 4.94 -4.56
C GLY A 63 -5.65 4.27 -5.87
N ILE A 64 -5.52 5.01 -6.98
CA ILE A 64 -5.22 4.43 -8.30
C ILE A 64 -3.72 4.34 -8.53
N ARG A 65 -3.26 3.19 -9.02
CA ARG A 65 -1.90 2.95 -9.49
C ARG A 65 -1.92 2.65 -10.99
N GLY A 66 -1.27 3.52 -11.76
CA GLY A 66 -1.18 3.42 -13.22
C GLY A 66 0.12 2.80 -13.70
N SER A 67 0.04 2.02 -14.78
CA SER A 67 1.17 1.56 -15.60
C SER A 67 0.86 1.68 -17.10
N VAL A 68 1.89 1.67 -17.93
CA VAL A 68 1.76 1.65 -19.40
C VAL A 68 2.28 0.35 -19.98
N GLU A 69 1.66 -0.10 -21.07
CA GLU A 69 2.06 -1.27 -21.83
C GLU A 69 2.17 -0.93 -23.32
N SER A 70 3.19 -1.51 -23.99
CA SER A 70 3.35 -1.42 -25.45
C SER A 70 2.41 -2.45 -26.09
N THR A 71 1.55 -2.00 -27.01
CA THR A 71 0.59 -2.89 -27.70
C THR A 71 0.85 -3.00 -29.20
N GLY A 72 1.97 -2.45 -29.67
CA GLY A 72 2.42 -2.51 -31.06
C GLY A 72 3.93 -2.35 -31.15
#